data_AF-A0A6P5RDU5-F1
#
_entry.id   AF-A0A6P5RDU5-F1
#
_cell.length_a   1.000
_cell.length_b   1.000
_cell.length_c   1.000
_cell.angle_alpha   90.00
_cell.angle_beta   90.00
_cell.angle_gamma   90.00
#
_symmetry.space_group_name_H-M   'P 1'
#
loop_
_entity.id
_entity.type
_entity.pdbx_description
1 polymer ?
#
loop_
_entity_poly.entity_id
_entity_poly.type
_entity_poly.pdbx_seq_one_letter_code
_entity_poly.pdbx_strand_id
1 'polypeptide(L)'
;MSVRKGRSKIFQQDIVDVLDKQLLEGMGVLLTEEEQQKCEQSVSLEKKKLLAVHEAGHIVLAHLFPQFDWHAFSQLLPGGKETAISVFFPREDMVDQGYTTFGYMMMQMVVAHGGRCAERVTFGDDITDGGRDDLEKITKANLLIQTTM
;
A
#
# COMPACT_ATOMS: atom_id res chain seq x y z
N MET A 1 -8.41 9.48 -19.58
CA MET A 1 -8.99 8.14 -19.82
C MET A 1 -10.37 8.20 -20.46
N SER A 2 -11.34 8.93 -19.90
CA SER A 2 -12.73 9.04 -20.41
C SER A 2 -12.90 9.25 -21.93
N VAL A 3 -12.20 10.22 -22.54
CA VAL A 3 -12.26 10.48 -23.99
C VAL A 3 -11.75 9.29 -24.82
N ARG A 4 -10.67 8.62 -24.38
CA ARG A 4 -10.17 7.41 -25.05
C ARG A 4 -11.17 6.26 -24.99
N LYS A 5 -12.00 6.23 -23.95
CA LYS A 5 -13.11 5.27 -23.77
C LYS A 5 -14.41 5.71 -24.48
N GLY A 6 -14.37 6.79 -25.28
CA GLY A 6 -15.53 7.29 -26.04
C GLY A 6 -16.64 7.90 -25.17
N ARG A 7 -16.35 8.26 -23.92
CA ARG A 7 -17.34 8.81 -22.97
C ARG A 7 -17.36 10.34 -23.02
N SER A 8 -18.54 10.93 -22.88
CA SER A 8 -18.75 12.39 -22.84
C SER A 8 -18.72 12.99 -21.42
N LYS A 9 -18.63 12.14 -20.39
CA LYS A 9 -18.54 12.53 -18.98
C LYS A 9 -17.38 11.80 -18.31
N ILE A 10 -16.74 12.46 -17.35
CA ILE A 10 -15.69 11.88 -16.51
C ILE A 10 -16.37 11.23 -15.30
N PHE A 11 -16.05 9.96 -15.04
CA PHE A 11 -16.53 9.21 -13.87
C PHE A 11 -15.41 9.02 -12.86
N GLN A 12 -15.78 8.65 -11.62
CA GLN A 12 -14.83 8.34 -10.55
C GLN A 12 -13.77 7.32 -10.99
N GLN A 13 -14.18 6.29 -11.74
CA GLN A 13 -13.24 5.30 -12.26
C GLN A 13 -12.16 5.92 -13.16
N ASP A 14 -12.51 6.92 -13.97
CA ASP A 14 -11.53 7.58 -14.84
C ASP A 14 -10.48 8.36 -14.02
N ILE A 15 -10.81 8.77 -12.79
CA ILE A 15 -9.88 9.43 -11.86
C ILE A 15 -8.96 8.38 -11.23
N VAL A 16 -9.53 7.28 -10.74
CA VAL A 16 -8.77 6.16 -10.14
C VAL A 16 -7.76 5.60 -11.16
N ASP A 17 -8.20 5.34 -12.39
CA ASP A 17 -7.32 4.82 -13.45
C ASP A 17 -6.13 5.75 -13.75
N VAL A 18 -6.32 7.07 -13.63
CA VAL A 18 -5.25 8.05 -13.83
C VAL A 18 -4.28 8.05 -12.66
N LEU A 19 -4.79 7.96 -11.42
CA LEU A 19 -3.96 7.87 -10.22
C LEU A 19 -3.13 6.58 -10.21
N ASP A 20 -3.73 5.45 -10.59
CA ASP A 20 -3.03 4.16 -10.72
C ASP A 20 -1.92 4.25 -11.74
N LYS A 21 -2.22 4.82 -12.92
CA LYS A 21 -1.23 5.02 -13.96
C LYS A 21 -0.08 5.92 -13.49
N GLN A 22 -0.40 7.05 -12.84
CA GLN A 22 0.61 7.96 -12.32
C GLN A 22 1.48 7.31 -11.24
N LEU A 23 0.88 6.49 -10.37
CA LEU A 23 1.60 5.73 -9.35
C LEU A 23 2.59 4.76 -10.00
N LEU A 24 2.13 3.94 -10.95
CA LEU A 24 2.97 2.96 -11.64
C LEU A 24 4.10 3.63 -12.41
N GLU A 25 3.80 4.70 -13.15
CA GLU A 25 4.81 5.52 -13.85
C GLU A 25 5.84 6.11 -12.87
N GLY A 26 5.39 6.62 -11.72
CA GLY A 26 6.26 7.14 -10.66
C GLY A 26 7.16 6.07 -10.02
N MET A 27 6.71 4.82 -10.02
CA MET A 27 7.50 3.65 -9.59
C MET A 27 8.42 3.12 -10.71
N GLY A 28 8.44 3.74 -11.88
CA GLY A 28 9.19 3.28 -13.05
C GLY A 28 8.61 2.03 -13.72
N VAL A 29 7.38 1.65 -13.37
CA VAL A 29 6.65 0.52 -13.96
C VAL A 29 5.91 1.03 -15.19
N LEU A 30 6.48 0.76 -16.36
CA LEU A 30 5.87 1.05 -17.66
C LEU A 30 5.32 -0.25 -18.25
N LEU A 31 4.05 -0.51 -18.00
CA LEU A 31 3.35 -1.67 -18.56
C LEU A 31 2.08 -1.21 -19.26
N THR A 32 1.77 -1.88 -20.36
CA THR A 32 0.46 -1.75 -21.02
C THR A 32 -0.62 -2.40 -20.15
N GLU A 33 -1.87 -2.00 -20.35
CA GLU A 33 -3.03 -2.59 -19.64
C GLU A 33 -3.10 -4.12 -19.88
N GLU A 34 -2.76 -4.59 -21.08
CA GLU A 34 -2.71 -6.01 -21.42
C GLU A 34 -1.60 -6.76 -20.66
N GLU A 35 -0.41 -6.16 -20.54
CA GLU A 35 0.71 -6.74 -19.78
C GLU A 35 0.38 -6.80 -18.29
N GLN A 36 -0.26 -5.76 -17.75
CA GLN A 36 -0.73 -5.73 -16.37
C GLN A 36 -1.73 -6.86 -16.10
N GLN A 37 -2.74 -7.01 -16.96
CA GLN A 37 -3.75 -8.05 -16.80
C GLN A 37 -3.15 -9.46 -16.92
N LYS A 38 -2.18 -9.64 -17.82
CA LYS A 38 -1.43 -10.91 -17.96
C LYS A 38 -0.59 -11.22 -16.73
N CYS A 39 0.10 -10.23 -16.16
CA CYS A 39 0.83 -10.38 -14.90
C CYS A 39 -0.12 -10.80 -13.78
N GLU A 40 -1.26 -10.13 -13.64
CA GLU A 40 -2.24 -10.46 -12.62
C GLU A 40 -2.78 -11.89 -12.76
N GLN A 41 -3.07 -12.34 -13.99
CA GLN A 41 -3.53 -13.71 -14.26
C GLN A 41 -2.44 -14.77 -13.99
N SER A 42 -1.16 -14.40 -14.08
CA SER A 42 -0.05 -15.33 -13.85
C SER A 42 0.19 -15.63 -12.36
N VAL A 43 -0.26 -14.76 -11.46
CA VAL A 43 -0.09 -14.95 -10.01
C VAL A 43 -1.06 -16.01 -9.50
N SER A 44 -0.53 -17.00 -8.78
CA SER A 44 -1.34 -18.09 -8.22
C SER A 44 -2.36 -17.59 -7.19
N LEU A 45 -3.47 -18.33 -7.04
CA LEU A 45 -4.53 -17.98 -6.09
C LEU A 45 -4.01 -17.93 -4.64
N GLU A 46 -3.16 -18.89 -4.25
CA GLU A 46 -2.55 -18.92 -2.91
C GLU A 46 -1.68 -17.68 -2.65
N LYS A 47 -0.90 -17.25 -3.66
CA LYS A 47 -0.11 -16.03 -3.55
C LYS A 47 -0.97 -14.77 -3.45
N LYS A 48 -2.04 -14.67 -4.27
CA LYS A 48 -3.01 -13.58 -4.17
C LYS A 48 -3.66 -13.51 -2.79
N LYS A 49 -4.01 -14.67 -2.22
CA LYS A 49 -4.59 -14.78 -0.88
C LYS A 49 -3.61 -14.32 0.19
N LEU A 50 -2.35 -14.75 0.12
CA LEU A 50 -1.30 -14.30 1.03
C LEU A 50 -1.15 -12.78 0.99
N LEU A 51 -1.00 -12.20 -0.21
CA LEU A 51 -0.86 -10.76 -0.40
C LEU A 51 -2.09 -9.99 0.09
N ALA A 52 -3.30 -10.49 -0.19
CA ALA A 52 -4.53 -9.85 0.28
C ALA A 52 -4.61 -9.84 1.82
N VAL A 53 -4.19 -10.90 2.49
CA VAL A 53 -4.12 -10.95 3.96
C VAL A 53 -3.06 -9.99 4.49
N HIS A 54 -1.90 -9.90 3.82
CA HIS A 54 -0.84 -8.96 4.17
C HIS A 54 -1.34 -7.52 4.12
N GLU A 55 -1.92 -7.10 2.98
CA GLU A 55 -2.44 -5.74 2.82
C GLU A 55 -3.61 -5.46 3.79
N ALA A 56 -4.50 -6.44 4.01
CA ALA A 56 -5.57 -6.31 4.98
C ALA A 56 -5.05 -6.02 6.40
N GLY A 57 -3.90 -6.59 6.78
CA GLY A 57 -3.23 -6.30 8.05
C GLY A 57 -2.87 -4.82 8.20
N HIS A 58 -2.28 -4.21 7.16
CA HIS A 58 -2.00 -2.78 7.15
C HIS A 58 -3.28 -1.95 7.24
N ILE A 59 -4.27 -2.26 6.41
CA ILE A 59 -5.51 -1.48 6.29
C ILE A 59 -6.30 -1.50 7.59
N VAL A 60 -6.46 -2.67 8.22
CA VAL A 60 -7.20 -2.81 9.48
C VAL A 60 -6.54 -1.99 10.58
N LEU A 61 -5.22 -2.09 10.75
CA LEU A 61 -4.52 -1.32 11.77
C LEU A 61 -4.57 0.18 11.48
N ALA A 62 -4.40 0.59 10.23
CA ALA A 62 -4.53 1.99 9.82
C ALA A 62 -5.93 2.53 10.16
N HIS A 63 -6.98 1.76 9.91
CA HIS A 63 -8.36 2.16 10.19
C HIS A 63 -8.68 2.25 11.68
N LEU A 64 -8.03 1.45 12.52
CA LEU A 64 -8.20 1.50 13.98
C LEU A 64 -7.57 2.76 14.61
N PHE A 65 -6.65 3.42 13.91
CA PHE A 65 -6.03 4.65 14.38
C PHE A 65 -6.78 5.89 13.87
N PRO A 66 -7.45 6.67 14.74
CA PRO A 66 -8.30 7.78 14.33
C PRO A 66 -7.52 8.96 13.72
N GLN A 67 -6.20 9.02 13.88
CA GLN A 67 -5.33 10.07 13.35
C GLN A 67 -4.38 9.56 12.27
N PHE A 68 -4.53 8.31 11.82
CA PHE A 68 -3.70 7.78 10.75
C PHE A 68 -4.27 8.14 9.37
N ASP A 69 -3.41 7.99 8.36
CA ASP A 69 -3.71 8.30 6.98
C ASP A 69 -4.88 7.48 6.43
N TRP A 70 -5.64 8.09 5.53
CA TRP A 70 -6.81 7.47 4.93
C TRP A 70 -6.40 6.43 3.90
N HIS A 71 -6.92 5.21 4.00
CA HIS A 71 -6.73 4.21 2.96
C HIS A 71 -7.38 4.69 1.65
N ALA A 72 -6.57 4.74 0.59
CA ALA A 72 -7.01 5.13 -0.74
C ALA A 72 -7.48 3.90 -1.54
N PHE A 73 -6.57 2.96 -1.74
CA PHE A 73 -6.80 1.72 -2.46
C PHE A 73 -5.65 0.75 -2.18
N SER A 74 -5.87 -0.53 -2.51
CA SER A 74 -4.81 -1.54 -2.52
C SER A 74 -4.87 -2.33 -3.82
N GLN A 75 -3.71 -2.63 -4.39
CA GLN A 75 -3.63 -3.33 -5.67
C GLN A 75 -2.41 -4.25 -5.76
N LEU A 76 -2.50 -5.25 -6.64
CA LEU A 76 -1.37 -6.06 -7.05
C LEU A 76 -0.49 -5.24 -8.00
N LEU A 77 0.81 -5.21 -7.73
CA LEU A 77 1.77 -4.53 -8.59
C LEU A 77 2.18 -5.43 -9.76
N PRO A 78 2.04 -4.95 -11.01
CA PRO A 78 2.56 -5.65 -12.17
C PRO A 78 4.07 -5.38 -12.35
N GLY A 79 4.81 -6.30 -12.99
CA GLY A 79 6.26 -6.09 -13.24
C GLY A 79 7.22 -7.14 -12.66
N GLY A 80 6.76 -8.38 -12.46
CA GLY A 80 7.63 -9.53 -12.18
C GLY A 80 8.02 -9.74 -10.71
N LYS A 81 7.77 -8.77 -9.83
CA LYS A 81 7.71 -9.00 -8.38
C LYS A 81 6.25 -9.19 -8.01
N GLU A 82 5.87 -10.39 -7.56
CA GLU A 82 4.52 -10.72 -7.10
C GLU A 82 4.23 -10.03 -5.76
N THR A 83 4.09 -8.71 -5.79
CA THR A 83 3.90 -7.84 -4.63
C THR A 83 2.57 -7.10 -4.73
N ALA A 84 2.03 -6.70 -3.59
CA ALA A 84 0.89 -5.80 -3.52
C ALA A 84 1.31 -4.50 -2.81
N ILE A 85 0.49 -3.48 -2.92
CA ILE A 85 0.68 -2.23 -2.21
C ILE A 85 -0.66 -1.69 -1.71
N SER A 86 -0.66 -1.14 -0.50
CA SER A 86 -1.72 -0.29 0.03
C SER A 86 -1.27 1.16 0.00
N VAL A 87 -2.06 2.01 -0.65
CA VAL A 87 -1.81 3.45 -0.77
C VAL A 87 -2.66 4.17 0.27
N PHE A 88 -2.05 5.11 0.99
CA PHE A 88 -2.71 5.93 1.99
C PHE A 88 -2.53 7.41 1.66
N PHE A 89 -3.59 8.21 1.83
CA PHE A 89 -3.55 9.65 1.71
C PHE A 89 -3.33 10.29 3.08
N PRO A 90 -2.37 11.22 3.20
CA PRO A 90 -2.11 11.90 4.46
C PRO A 90 -3.35 12.67 4.92
N ARG A 91 -3.63 12.64 6.22
CA ARG A 91 -4.69 13.50 6.79
C ARG A 91 -4.30 14.98 6.67
N GLU A 92 -5.27 15.83 6.39
CA GLU A 92 -5.09 17.30 6.32
C GLU A 92 -4.35 17.84 7.55
N ASP A 93 -4.74 17.38 8.74
CA ASP A 93 -4.10 17.74 10.02
C ASP A 93 -2.59 17.45 10.06
N MET A 94 -2.10 16.42 9.36
CA MET A 94 -0.68 16.07 9.27
C MET A 94 0.06 16.88 8.21
N VAL A 95 -0.64 17.26 7.13
CA VAL A 95 -0.06 18.05 6.03
C VAL A 95 0.15 19.51 6.47
N ASP A 96 -0.78 20.07 7.24
CA ASP A 96 -0.78 21.48 7.62
C ASP A 96 0.23 21.82 8.73
N GLN A 97 0.61 20.83 9.55
CA GLN A 97 1.50 21.06 10.68
C GLN A 97 2.98 21.16 10.27
N GLY A 98 3.39 20.55 9.16
CA GLY A 98 4.78 20.57 8.69
C GLY A 98 5.78 19.83 9.59
N TYR A 99 5.32 19.20 10.67
CA TYR A 99 6.10 18.33 11.56
C TYR A 99 5.35 17.03 11.82
N THR A 100 6.10 15.94 11.97
CA THR A 100 5.56 14.62 12.28
C THR A 100 5.55 14.40 13.79
N THR A 101 4.40 14.07 14.36
CA THR A 101 4.31 13.78 15.80
C THR A 101 4.89 12.41 16.13
N PHE A 102 5.44 12.25 17.33
CA PHE A 102 5.88 10.96 17.84
C PHE A 102 4.75 9.92 17.79
N GLY A 103 3.53 10.32 18.16
CA GLY A 103 2.35 9.46 18.08
C GLY A 103 2.09 8.94 16.67
N TYR A 104 2.24 9.78 15.64
CA TYR A 104 2.11 9.35 14.26
C TYR A 104 3.22 8.41 13.82
N MET A 105 4.47 8.65 14.21
CA MET A 105 5.58 7.73 13.92
C MET A 105 5.34 6.35 14.55
N MET A 106 4.82 6.32 15.79
CA MET A 106 4.43 5.07 16.44
C MET A 106 3.29 4.36 15.69
N MET A 107 2.27 5.10 15.24
CA MET A 107 1.20 4.53 14.41
C MET A 107 1.74 3.96 13.10
N GLN A 108 2.67 4.66 12.42
CA GLN A 108 3.33 4.17 11.20
C GLN A 108 4.06 2.84 11.45
N MET A 109 4.78 2.71 12.57
CA MET A 109 5.44 1.46 12.93
C MET A 109 4.43 0.33 13.16
N VAL A 110 3.35 0.58 13.90
CA VAL A 110 2.31 -0.42 14.17
C VAL A 110 1.63 -0.87 12.87
N VAL A 111 1.26 0.09 12.00
CA VAL A 111 0.66 -0.21 10.70
C VAL A 111 1.62 -1.02 9.84
N ALA A 112 2.91 -0.67 9.77
CA ALA A 112 3.91 -1.42 9.02
C ALA A 112 4.10 -2.85 9.54
N HIS A 113 3.92 -3.11 10.85
CA HIS A 113 3.90 -4.49 11.37
C HIS A 113 2.63 -5.28 10.99
N GLY A 114 1.57 -4.60 10.55
CA GLY A 114 0.25 -5.17 10.29
C GLY A 114 0.26 -6.34 9.32
N GLY A 115 0.94 -6.21 8.18
CA GLY A 115 0.99 -7.28 7.18
C GLY A 115 1.61 -8.56 7.73
N ARG A 116 2.75 -8.44 8.40
CA ARG A 116 3.43 -9.59 9.03
C ARG A 116 2.59 -10.25 10.12
N CYS A 117 1.93 -9.45 10.96
CA CYS A 117 1.04 -9.96 12.00
C CYS A 117 -0.16 -10.68 11.39
N ALA A 118 -0.79 -10.13 10.35
CA ALA A 118 -1.95 -10.73 9.69
C ALA A 118 -1.60 -12.05 9.00
N GLU A 119 -0.45 -12.12 8.32
CA GLU A 119 0.07 -13.37 7.75
C GLU A 119 0.21 -14.43 8.85
N ARG A 120 0.88 -14.08 9.95
CA ARG A 120 1.14 -15.01 11.04
C ARG A 120 -0.13 -15.54 11.69
N VAL A 121 -1.11 -14.66 11.92
CA VAL A 121 -2.40 -15.04 12.52
C VAL A 121 -3.20 -15.97 11.60
N THR A 122 -3.08 -15.79 10.27
CA THR A 122 -3.89 -16.53 9.30
C THR A 122 -3.23 -17.84 8.85
N PHE A 123 -1.91 -17.85 8.70
CA PHE A 123 -1.15 -18.94 8.09
C PHE A 123 -0.16 -19.63 9.05
N GLY A 124 0.00 -19.12 10.28
CA GLY A 124 0.93 -19.67 11.27
C GLY A 124 2.36 -19.12 11.13
N ASP A 125 3.35 -19.87 11.61
CA ASP A 125 4.75 -19.41 11.65
C ASP A 125 5.52 -19.65 10.33
N ASP A 126 5.00 -20.51 9.44
CA ASP A 126 5.59 -20.79 8.12
C ASP A 126 5.17 -19.72 7.07
N ILE A 127 5.59 -18.49 7.30
CA ILE A 127 5.28 -17.32 6.45
C ILE A 127 6.51 -16.83 5.67
N THR A 128 6.28 -16.13 4.55
CA THR A 128 7.34 -15.77 3.58
C THR A 128 8.37 -14.78 4.13
N ASP A 129 9.46 -14.50 3.42
CA ASP A 129 10.39 -13.40 3.73
C ASP A 129 9.90 -12.03 3.23
N GLY A 130 8.63 -11.94 2.81
CA GLY A 130 7.96 -10.71 2.42
C GLY A 130 7.85 -9.67 3.53
N GLY A 131 7.51 -8.43 3.17
CA GLY A 131 7.41 -7.31 4.11
C GLY A 131 8.75 -6.65 4.46
N ARG A 132 9.80 -6.86 3.65
CA ARG A 132 11.10 -6.20 3.84
C ARG A 132 10.98 -4.68 3.81
N ASP A 133 10.20 -4.15 2.88
CA ASP A 133 9.97 -2.71 2.75
C ASP A 133 9.30 -2.15 4.02
N ASP A 134 8.46 -2.94 4.68
CA ASP A 134 7.83 -2.55 5.95
C ASP A 134 8.82 -2.55 7.11
N LEU A 135 9.72 -3.54 7.17
CA LEU A 135 10.82 -3.55 8.14
C LEU A 135 11.77 -2.36 7.94
N GLU A 136 12.02 -1.96 6.70
CA GLU A 136 12.82 -0.77 6.39
C GLU A 136 12.10 0.52 6.86
N LYS A 137 10.78 0.63 6.64
CA LYS A 137 9.96 1.74 7.19
C LYS A 137 10.02 1.79 8.72
N ILE A 138 9.85 0.64 9.38
CA ILE A 138 9.91 0.51 10.85
C ILE A 138 11.28 0.95 11.37
N THR A 139 12.35 0.47 10.75
CA THR A 139 13.73 0.81 11.13
C THR A 139 13.97 2.30 11.01
N LYS A 140 13.54 2.91 9.90
CA LYS A 140 13.68 4.36 9.68
C LYS A 140 12.90 5.17 10.72
N ALA A 141 11.66 4.81 11.02
CA ALA A 141 10.85 5.49 12.02
C ALA A 141 11.47 5.37 13.42
N ASN A 142 11.96 4.18 13.79
CA ASN A 142 12.62 3.96 15.07
C ASN A 142 13.91 4.77 15.22
N LEU A 143 14.74 4.84 14.17
CA LEU A 143 15.95 5.67 14.17
C LEU A 143 15.63 7.15 14.38
N LEU A 144 14.64 7.67 13.65
CA LEU A 144 14.20 9.06 13.81
C LEU A 144 13.69 9.35 15.23
N ILE A 145 12.93 8.41 15.83
CA ILE A 145 12.48 8.53 17.22
C ILE A 145 13.69 8.64 18.17
N GLN A 146 14.68 7.77 18.02
CA GLN A 146 15.84 7.73 18.92
C GLN A 146 16.75 8.96 18.81
N THR A 147 16.90 9.53 17.61
CA THR A 147 17.77 10.70 17.41
C THR A 147 17.17 12.02 17.88
N THR A 148 15.86 12.04 18.18
CA THR A 148 15.12 13.27 18.52
C THR A 148 14.80 13.36 20.02
N MET A 149 15.21 12.37 20.82
CA MET A 149 15.18 12.38 22.29
C MET A 149 16.55 12.75 22.88
#